data_AF-A0A7S1FVV3-F1
#
_entry.id   AF-A0A7S1FVV3-F1
#
_cell.length_a   1.000
_cell.length_b   1.000
_cell.length_c   1.000
_cell.angle_alpha   90.00
_cell.angle_beta   90.00
_cell.angle_gamma   90.00
#
_symmetry.space_group_name_H-M   'P 1'
#
loop_
_entity.id
_entity.type
_entity.pdbx_description
1 polymer ?
#
loop_
_entity_poly.entity_id
_entity_poly.type
_entity_poly.pdbx_seq_one_letter_code
_entity_poly.pdbx_strand_id
1 'polypeptide(L)'
;PESNCPPRTGVTFSRQTELPLLPLPALDETLDRFLRAVSALLPDAPDGSPASASSAVDEFRRRDGPQLQKLLQKRQDDIAASFAADPAGFAASDAWKSYVEEFWHDAYVVPDDPIVLNSNPYFLLEDGPDPKTARDQIARAASLVHAALRFASLLRREELPPDESRGSPICMGQYRRLFGTARIPGGAGEEGAGARRRDRSAAHDDSTHVAVLAGGGGGFFYFRG
;
A
#
# COMPACT_ATOMS: atom_id res chain seq x y z
N PRO A 1 -11.21 13.10 22.92
CA PRO A 1 -10.03 13.92 23.31
C PRO A 1 -9.31 14.41 22.05
N GLU A 2 -9.48 15.69 21.75
CA GLU A 2 -8.84 16.35 20.62
C GLU A 2 -7.32 16.17 20.72
N SER A 3 -6.71 15.54 19.72
CA SER A 3 -5.28 15.27 19.70
C SER A 3 -4.55 16.59 19.54
N ASN A 4 -3.94 17.08 20.63
CA ASN A 4 -3.12 18.27 20.64
C ASN A 4 -1.75 17.95 20.00
N CYS A 5 -1.72 17.77 18.68
CA CYS A 5 -0.49 17.60 17.91
C CYS A 5 -0.08 18.98 17.36
N PRO A 6 1.14 19.46 17.61
CA PRO A 6 1.60 20.73 17.04
C PRO A 6 1.55 20.69 15.50
N PRO A 7 1.40 21.84 14.82
CA PRO A 7 1.34 21.87 13.36
C PRO A 7 2.60 21.25 12.77
N ARG A 8 2.41 20.22 11.94
CA ARG A 8 3.47 19.45 11.27
C ARG A 8 4.13 20.33 10.20
N THR A 9 5.26 20.96 10.53
CA THR A 9 6.09 21.74 9.60
C THR A 9 7.30 20.93 9.13
N GLY A 10 7.13 19.63 8.91
CA GLY A 10 8.23 18.74 8.55
C GLY A 10 8.48 18.68 7.05
N VAL A 11 9.69 18.24 6.70
CA VAL A 11 10.14 18.14 5.31
C VAL A 11 9.72 16.84 4.63
N THR A 12 9.45 15.77 5.38
CA THR A 12 9.19 14.42 4.82
C THR A 12 8.04 14.38 3.81
N PHE A 13 6.92 15.06 4.09
CA PHE A 13 5.76 15.08 3.20
C PHE A 13 5.63 16.36 2.38
N SER A 14 6.65 17.23 2.40
CA SER A 14 6.60 18.57 1.78
C SER A 14 6.35 18.55 0.26
N ARG A 15 6.79 17.49 -0.44
CA ARG A 15 6.66 17.35 -1.89
C ARG A 15 5.45 16.51 -2.34
N GLN A 16 4.56 16.13 -1.43
CA GLN A 16 3.39 15.30 -1.76
C GLN A 16 2.41 16.00 -2.73
N THR A 17 2.37 17.33 -2.71
CA THR A 17 1.54 18.14 -3.62
C THR A 17 2.14 18.27 -5.01
N GLU A 18 3.40 17.90 -5.21
CA GLU A 18 4.06 17.89 -6.53
C GLU A 18 3.82 16.59 -7.30
N LEU A 19 3.24 15.58 -6.66
CA LEU A 19 3.04 14.27 -7.28
C LEU A 19 1.95 14.35 -8.35
N PRO A 20 2.21 13.83 -9.57
CA PRO A 20 1.16 13.74 -10.58
C PRO A 20 0.11 12.71 -10.17
N LEU A 21 -1.14 12.95 -10.54
CA LEU A 21 -2.18 11.94 -10.44
C LEU A 21 -1.86 10.77 -11.38
N LEU A 22 -2.15 9.56 -10.92
CA LEU A 22 -1.95 8.34 -11.72
C LEU A 22 -2.82 8.43 -12.99
N PRO A 23 -2.24 8.34 -14.19
CA PRO A 23 -3.02 8.44 -15.43
C PRO A 23 -3.92 7.22 -15.61
N LEU A 24 -5.15 7.46 -16.09
CA LEU A 24 -6.07 6.42 -16.51
C LEU A 24 -5.80 6.10 -18.00
N PRO A 25 -5.36 4.87 -18.35
CA PRO A 25 -5.11 4.52 -19.74
C PRO A 25 -6.41 4.45 -20.56
N ALA A 26 -6.29 4.63 -21.88
CA ALA A 26 -7.41 4.45 -22.79
C ALA A 26 -7.87 2.99 -22.78
N LEU A 27 -9.19 2.78 -22.92
CA LEU A 27 -9.79 1.44 -22.93
C LEU A 27 -9.18 0.58 -24.04
N ASP A 28 -9.16 1.08 -25.28
CA ASP A 28 -8.66 0.31 -26.43
C ASP A 28 -7.20 -0.08 -26.28
N GLU A 29 -6.35 0.85 -25.80
CA GLU A 29 -4.95 0.57 -25.53
C GLU A 29 -4.79 -0.52 -24.46
N THR A 30 -5.61 -0.48 -23.40
CA THR A 30 -5.61 -1.47 -22.33
C THR A 30 -5.99 -2.85 -22.84
N LEU A 31 -7.05 -2.92 -23.66
CA LEU A 31 -7.53 -4.17 -24.26
C LEU A 31 -6.51 -4.76 -25.24
N ASP A 32 -5.87 -3.94 -26.06
CA ASP A 32 -4.83 -4.40 -26.98
C ASP A 32 -3.58 -4.88 -26.25
N ARG A 33 -3.17 -4.19 -25.17
CA ARG A 33 -2.09 -4.63 -24.29
C ARG A 33 -2.43 -5.97 -23.63
N PHE A 34 -3.66 -6.13 -23.16
CA PHE A 34 -4.14 -7.37 -22.57
C PHE A 34 -4.04 -8.54 -23.57
N LEU A 35 -4.57 -8.38 -24.80
CA LEU A 35 -4.49 -9.42 -25.83
C LEU A 35 -3.04 -9.80 -26.17
N ARG A 36 -2.14 -8.81 -26.27
CA ARG A 36 -0.70 -9.08 -26.47
C ARG A 36 -0.08 -9.84 -25.30
N ALA A 37 -0.49 -9.56 -24.07
CA ALA A 37 0.06 -10.23 -22.89
C ALA A 37 -0.40 -11.69 -22.79
N VAL A 38 -1.65 -11.97 -23.16
CA VAL A 38 -2.22 -13.33 -23.06
C VAL A 38 -1.99 -14.17 -24.31
N SER A 39 -1.57 -13.59 -25.43
CA SER A 39 -1.42 -14.33 -26.70
C SER A 39 -0.50 -15.54 -26.59
N ALA A 40 0.55 -15.46 -25.77
CA ALA A 40 1.46 -16.59 -25.53
C ALA A 40 0.84 -17.74 -24.71
N LEU A 41 -0.28 -17.48 -24.01
CA LEU A 41 -0.99 -18.46 -23.19
C LEU A 41 -2.21 -19.05 -23.90
N LEU A 42 -2.62 -18.45 -25.01
CA LEU A 42 -3.77 -18.89 -25.79
C LEU A 42 -3.29 -19.84 -26.89
N PRO A 43 -3.75 -21.11 -26.91
CA PRO A 43 -3.40 -22.02 -27.99
C PRO A 43 -3.97 -21.53 -29.33
N ASP A 44 -3.24 -21.78 -30.41
CA ASP A 44 -3.75 -21.58 -31.77
C ASP A 44 -4.99 -22.45 -31.96
N ALA A 45 -6.13 -21.84 -32.31
CA ALA A 45 -7.33 -22.60 -32.62
C ALA A 45 -7.08 -23.43 -33.89
N PRO A 46 -7.48 -24.73 -33.95
CA PRO A 46 -7.25 -25.59 -35.12
C PRO A 46 -7.84 -25.06 -36.43
N ASP A 47 -8.81 -24.15 -36.34
CA ASP A 47 -9.54 -23.53 -37.45
C ASP A 47 -9.15 -22.07 -37.73
N GLY A 48 -8.13 -21.53 -37.04
CA GLY A 48 -7.73 -20.13 -37.16
C GLY A 48 -8.76 -19.14 -36.61
N SER A 49 -9.76 -19.60 -35.84
CA SER A 49 -10.67 -18.70 -35.16
C SER A 49 -9.94 -17.90 -34.07
N PRO A 50 -10.33 -16.63 -33.81
CA PRO A 50 -9.77 -15.88 -32.70
C PRO A 50 -10.11 -16.67 -31.42
N ALA A 51 -9.09 -17.18 -30.74
CA ALA A 51 -9.25 -17.89 -29.46
C ALA A 51 -10.27 -17.12 -28.61
N SER A 52 -11.20 -17.82 -27.95
CA SER A 52 -12.32 -17.31 -27.13
C SER A 52 -12.10 -15.92 -26.48
N ALA A 53 -10.88 -15.67 -25.96
CA ALA A 53 -10.43 -14.38 -25.43
C ALA A 53 -10.56 -13.17 -26.38
N SER A 54 -10.22 -13.29 -27.67
CA SER A 54 -10.32 -12.17 -28.63
C SER A 54 -11.78 -11.78 -28.86
N SER A 55 -12.66 -12.76 -29.02
CA SER A 55 -14.11 -12.52 -29.13
C SER A 55 -14.67 -11.87 -27.87
N ALA A 56 -14.27 -12.35 -26.69
CA ALA A 56 -14.68 -11.79 -25.41
C ALA A 56 -14.19 -10.33 -25.22
N VAL A 57 -12.94 -10.04 -25.59
CA VAL A 57 -12.38 -8.68 -25.55
C VAL A 57 -13.14 -7.76 -26.50
N ASP A 58 -13.46 -8.23 -27.71
CA ASP A 58 -14.22 -7.46 -28.69
C ASP A 58 -15.67 -7.22 -28.26
N GLU A 59 -16.31 -8.19 -27.60
CA GLU A 59 -17.62 -7.97 -26.99
C GLU A 59 -17.54 -6.92 -25.86
N PHE A 60 -16.58 -7.07 -24.95
CA PHE A 60 -16.38 -6.13 -23.85
C PHE A 60 -16.10 -4.71 -24.36
N ARG A 61 -15.25 -4.58 -25.39
CA ARG A 61 -14.95 -3.33 -26.09
C ARG A 61 -16.21 -2.62 -26.59
N ARG A 62 -17.20 -3.36 -27.09
CA ARG A 62 -18.45 -2.80 -27.64
C ARG A 62 -19.54 -2.58 -26.60
N ARG A 63 -19.59 -3.39 -25.55
CA ARG A 63 -20.69 -3.41 -24.58
C ARG A 63 -20.32 -2.72 -23.28
N ASP A 64 -19.80 -3.48 -22.32
CA ASP A 64 -19.67 -3.03 -20.93
C ASP A 64 -18.44 -2.13 -20.73
N GLY A 65 -17.36 -2.38 -21.48
CA GLY A 65 -16.09 -1.66 -21.37
C GLY A 65 -16.23 -0.14 -21.41
N PRO A 66 -16.91 0.46 -22.41
CA PRO A 66 -17.12 1.90 -22.46
C PRO A 66 -17.92 2.46 -21.28
N GLN A 67 -18.87 1.69 -20.73
CA GLN A 67 -19.67 2.13 -19.58
C GLN A 67 -18.82 2.10 -18.30
N LEU A 68 -18.04 1.04 -18.10
CA LEU A 68 -17.14 0.91 -16.95
C LEU A 68 -15.99 1.92 -17.02
N GLN A 69 -15.44 2.17 -18.21
CA GLN A 69 -14.41 3.20 -18.41
C GLN A 69 -14.94 4.59 -18.04
N LYS A 70 -16.20 4.91 -18.36
CA LYS A 70 -16.83 6.19 -17.94
C LYS A 70 -16.94 6.30 -16.42
N LEU A 71 -17.25 5.21 -15.72
CA LEU A 71 -17.29 5.20 -14.26
C LEU A 71 -15.89 5.38 -13.65
N LEU A 72 -14.86 4.74 -14.22
CA LEU A 72 -13.47 4.95 -13.82
C LEU A 72 -13.00 6.38 -14.08
N GLN A 73 -13.37 6.96 -15.24
CA GLN A 73 -13.05 8.34 -15.56
C GLN A 73 -13.72 9.31 -14.58
N LYS A 74 -15.00 9.11 -14.26
CA LYS A 74 -15.69 9.92 -13.26
C LYS A 74 -14.97 9.87 -11.90
N ARG A 75 -14.55 8.69 -11.45
CA ARG A 75 -13.78 8.53 -10.22
C ARG A 75 -12.45 9.29 -10.28
N GLN A 76 -11.74 9.20 -11.41
CA GLN A 76 -10.49 9.95 -11.64
C GLN A 76 -10.74 11.47 -11.57
N ASP A 77 -11.82 11.95 -12.17
CA ASP A 77 -12.21 13.36 -12.19
C ASP A 77 -12.56 13.85 -10.78
N ASP A 78 -13.29 13.06 -9.99
CA ASP A 78 -13.65 13.37 -8.60
C ASP A 78 -12.39 13.47 -7.71
N ILE A 79 -11.42 12.58 -7.91
CA ILE A 79 -10.10 12.64 -7.23
C ILE A 79 -9.35 13.91 -7.66
N ALA A 80 -9.31 14.21 -8.95
CA ALA A 80 -8.63 15.39 -9.48
C ALA A 80 -9.26 16.70 -8.97
N ALA A 81 -10.59 16.75 -8.89
CA ALA A 81 -11.32 17.89 -8.33
C ALA A 81 -11.01 18.07 -6.84
N SER A 82 -10.92 16.97 -6.08
CA SER A 82 -10.56 17.00 -4.66
C SER A 82 -9.14 17.52 -4.45
N PHE A 83 -8.18 17.07 -5.27
CA PHE A 83 -6.82 17.58 -5.26
C PHE A 83 -6.75 19.06 -5.64
N ALA A 84 -7.46 19.49 -6.69
CA ALA A 84 -7.45 20.87 -7.16
C ALA A 84 -8.09 21.85 -6.14
N ALA A 85 -9.09 21.40 -5.39
CA ALA A 85 -9.78 22.21 -4.39
C ALA A 85 -8.91 22.52 -3.16
N ASP A 86 -8.15 21.55 -2.67
CA ASP A 86 -7.22 21.71 -1.55
C ASP A 86 -6.04 20.73 -1.66
N PRO A 87 -4.96 21.09 -2.39
CA PRO A 87 -3.83 20.20 -2.58
C PRO A 87 -3.16 19.78 -1.26
N ALA A 88 -3.05 20.71 -0.31
CA ALA A 88 -2.37 20.47 0.95
C ALA A 88 -3.19 19.57 1.88
N GLY A 89 -4.48 19.85 2.04
CA GLY A 89 -5.40 19.00 2.79
C GLY A 89 -5.58 17.64 2.13
N PHE A 90 -5.67 17.59 0.79
CA PHE A 90 -5.71 16.34 0.04
C PHE A 90 -4.46 15.50 0.32
N ALA A 91 -3.26 16.06 0.24
CA ALA A 91 -2.00 15.35 0.53
C ALA A 91 -1.88 14.88 1.99
N ALA A 92 -2.46 15.61 2.94
CA ALA A 92 -2.45 15.27 4.36
C ALA A 92 -3.55 14.27 4.76
N SER A 93 -4.62 14.17 4.00
CA SER A 93 -5.77 13.30 4.29
C SER A 93 -5.51 11.82 3.98
N ASP A 94 -6.35 10.95 4.56
CA ASP A 94 -6.40 9.51 4.24
C ASP A 94 -7.20 9.17 2.96
N ALA A 95 -7.63 10.17 2.18
CA ALA A 95 -8.36 9.94 0.95
C ALA A 95 -7.53 9.13 -0.07
N TRP A 96 -8.17 8.27 -0.85
CA TRP A 96 -7.51 7.54 -1.93
C TRP A 96 -6.98 8.52 -2.99
N LYS A 97 -5.69 8.43 -3.31
CA LYS A 97 -4.98 9.37 -4.19
C LYS A 97 -5.01 8.97 -5.66
N SER A 98 -5.46 7.76 -5.95
CA SER A 98 -5.60 7.25 -7.32
C SER A 98 -6.86 6.43 -7.51
N TYR A 99 -7.30 6.30 -8.76
CA TYR A 99 -8.50 5.54 -9.11
C TYR A 99 -8.42 4.06 -8.71
N VAL A 100 -7.20 3.51 -8.52
CA VAL A 100 -6.95 2.09 -8.23
C VAL A 100 -6.69 1.79 -6.75
N GLU A 101 -6.30 2.78 -5.96
CA GLU A 101 -5.73 2.56 -4.62
C GLU A 101 -6.67 1.78 -3.67
N GLU A 102 -7.96 2.13 -3.67
CA GLU A 102 -8.98 1.43 -2.87
C GLU A 102 -9.13 -0.02 -3.29
N PHE A 103 -9.26 -0.28 -4.60
CA PHE A 103 -9.39 -1.62 -5.14
C PHE A 103 -8.16 -2.47 -4.84
N TRP A 104 -6.98 -1.85 -4.93
CA TRP A 104 -5.72 -2.51 -4.60
C TRP A 104 -5.62 -2.81 -3.11
N HIS A 105 -6.05 -1.89 -2.24
CA HIS A 105 -6.10 -2.14 -0.80
C HIS A 105 -7.03 -3.32 -0.46
N ASP A 106 -8.24 -3.31 -1.03
CA ASP A 106 -9.24 -4.36 -0.84
C ASP A 106 -8.75 -5.73 -1.30
N ALA A 107 -7.95 -5.79 -2.37
CA ALA A 107 -7.36 -7.03 -2.86
C ALA A 107 -6.48 -7.74 -1.81
N TYR A 108 -5.99 -7.03 -0.79
CA TYR A 108 -5.21 -7.63 0.30
C TYR A 108 -5.99 -7.83 1.59
N VAL A 109 -6.99 -6.98 1.89
CA VAL A 109 -7.70 -7.01 3.19
C VAL A 109 -9.01 -7.79 3.18
N VAL A 110 -9.56 -8.08 1.99
CA VAL A 110 -10.81 -8.85 1.84
C VAL A 110 -10.58 -10.37 1.76
N PRO A 111 -9.53 -10.91 1.09
CA PRO A 111 -9.32 -12.35 1.09
C PRO A 111 -9.05 -12.91 2.49
N ASP A 112 -9.64 -14.08 2.76
CA ASP A 112 -9.49 -14.82 4.03
C ASP A 112 -8.29 -15.78 4.02
N ASP A 113 -7.51 -15.82 2.93
CA ASP A 113 -6.34 -16.70 2.83
C ASP A 113 -5.24 -16.34 3.85
N PRO A 114 -4.53 -17.33 4.42
CA PRO A 114 -3.44 -17.07 5.35
C PRO A 114 -2.34 -16.19 4.74
N ILE A 115 -2.08 -15.02 5.33
CA ILE A 115 -1.11 -14.06 4.79
C ILE A 115 0.35 -14.51 4.93
N VAL A 116 0.64 -15.41 5.87
CA VAL A 116 2.01 -15.83 6.23
C VAL A 116 2.75 -16.43 5.03
N LEU A 117 2.05 -17.19 4.19
CA LEU A 117 2.63 -17.82 2.99
C LEU A 117 2.24 -17.10 1.71
N ASN A 118 1.02 -16.56 1.64
CA ASN A 118 0.47 -16.07 0.37
C ASN A 118 0.85 -14.62 0.06
N SER A 119 1.15 -13.80 1.08
CA SER A 119 1.23 -12.35 0.91
C SER A 119 2.42 -11.68 1.59
N ASN A 120 2.93 -12.21 2.71
CA ASN A 120 3.99 -11.57 3.47
C ASN A 120 5.38 -11.92 2.90
N PRO A 121 6.06 -10.98 2.22
CA PRO A 121 7.46 -11.20 1.86
C PRO A 121 8.36 -11.03 3.09
N TYR A 122 9.61 -11.50 2.98
CA TYR A 122 10.66 -11.16 3.92
C TYR A 122 11.94 -10.80 3.16
N PHE A 123 12.78 -10.00 3.80
CA PHE A 123 14.11 -9.66 3.31
C PHE A 123 15.15 -10.17 4.29
N LEU A 124 16.28 -10.63 3.78
CA LEU A 124 17.44 -10.95 4.58
C LEU A 124 18.32 -9.71 4.67
N LEU A 125 18.60 -9.27 5.91
CA LEU A 125 19.55 -8.20 6.15
C LEU A 125 20.96 -8.77 6.13
N GLU A 126 21.85 -8.12 5.38
CA GLU A 126 23.29 -8.43 5.41
C GLU A 126 23.87 -8.26 6.81
N ASP A 127 25.03 -8.87 7.04
CA ASP A 127 25.77 -8.67 8.27
C ASP A 127 26.33 -7.25 8.34
N GLY A 128 26.27 -6.67 9.55
CA GLY A 128 26.85 -5.36 9.80
C GLY A 128 28.38 -5.39 9.62
N PRO A 129 29.00 -4.20 9.45
CA PRO A 129 30.44 -4.09 9.20
C PRO A 129 31.31 -4.57 10.36
N ASP A 130 30.76 -4.66 11.59
CA ASP A 130 31.44 -5.26 12.75
C ASP A 130 31.04 -6.74 12.92
N PRO A 131 31.95 -7.69 12.66
CA PRO A 131 31.67 -9.12 12.81
C PRO A 131 31.33 -9.55 14.25
N LYS A 132 31.79 -8.80 15.27
CA LYS A 132 31.52 -9.14 16.68
C LYS A 132 30.05 -8.89 17.01
N THR A 133 29.55 -7.71 16.65
CA THR A 133 28.13 -7.36 16.81
C THR A 133 27.26 -8.19 15.87
N ALA A 134 27.70 -8.47 14.64
CA ALA A 134 26.92 -9.24 13.67
C ALA A 134 26.68 -10.69 14.12
N ARG A 135 27.65 -11.32 14.79
CA ARG A 135 27.54 -12.72 15.25
C ARG A 135 26.87 -12.88 16.62
N ASP A 136 26.71 -11.81 17.38
CA ASP A 136 26.04 -11.82 18.66
C ASP A 136 24.56 -11.40 18.51
N GLN A 137 23.64 -12.32 18.81
CA GLN A 137 22.21 -12.11 18.62
C GLN A 137 21.69 -10.88 19.39
N ILE A 138 22.12 -10.70 20.64
CA ILE A 138 21.61 -9.64 21.52
C ILE A 138 22.14 -8.29 21.05
N ALA A 139 23.44 -8.20 20.76
CA ALA A 139 24.07 -6.98 20.29
C ALA A 139 23.54 -6.57 18.91
N ARG A 140 23.33 -7.53 17.99
CA ARG A 140 22.70 -7.29 16.68
C ARG A 140 21.26 -6.81 16.85
N ALA A 141 20.45 -7.49 17.66
CA ALA A 141 19.06 -7.12 17.90
C ALA A 141 18.95 -5.72 18.52
N ALA A 142 19.76 -5.40 19.54
CA ALA A 142 19.79 -4.09 20.16
C ALA A 142 20.16 -2.99 19.15
N SER A 143 21.15 -3.24 18.29
CA SER A 143 21.56 -2.29 17.24
C SER A 143 20.46 -2.06 16.20
N LEU A 144 19.80 -3.13 15.74
CA LEU A 144 18.70 -3.04 14.78
C LEU A 144 17.47 -2.33 15.35
N VAL A 145 17.07 -2.66 16.58
CA VAL A 145 15.95 -2.00 17.27
C VAL A 145 16.26 -0.52 17.48
N HIS A 146 17.47 -0.18 17.91
CA HIS A 146 17.89 1.21 18.07
C HIS A 146 17.82 1.98 16.74
N ALA A 147 18.34 1.41 15.65
CA ALA A 147 18.27 2.02 14.32
C ALA A 147 16.82 2.21 13.84
N ALA A 148 15.97 1.20 14.00
CA ALA A 148 14.56 1.27 13.65
C ALA A 148 13.81 2.34 14.45
N LEU A 149 14.07 2.46 15.75
CA LEU A 149 13.46 3.49 16.60
C LEU A 149 13.94 4.90 16.26
N ARG A 150 15.22 5.07 15.91
CA ARG A 150 15.72 6.36 15.40
C ARG A 150 15.00 6.75 14.12
N PHE A 151 14.85 5.81 13.19
CA PHE A 151 14.11 6.06 11.95
C PHE A 151 12.63 6.41 12.22
N ALA A 152 11.96 5.66 13.09
CA ALA A 152 10.58 5.94 13.50
C ALA A 152 10.43 7.34 14.12
N SER A 153 11.40 7.76 14.95
CA SER A 153 11.42 9.10 15.54
C SER A 153 11.57 10.20 14.49
N LEU A 154 12.52 10.06 13.56
CA LEU A 154 12.71 11.01 12.46
C LEU A 154 11.46 11.10 11.57
N LEU A 155 10.84 9.97 11.27
CA LEU A 155 9.61 9.92 10.47
C LEU A 155 8.44 10.62 11.17
N ARG A 156 8.23 10.38 12.47
CA ARG A 156 7.16 11.02 13.24
C ARG A 156 7.35 12.53 13.41
N ARG A 157 8.61 12.97 13.49
CA ARG A 157 8.99 14.38 13.48
C ARG A 157 9.02 14.99 12.07
N GLU A 158 8.80 14.16 11.05
CA GLU A 158 8.85 14.53 9.64
C GLU A 158 10.19 15.19 9.24
N GLU A 159 11.29 14.67 9.79
CA GLU A 159 12.66 15.13 9.56
C GLU A 159 13.41 14.30 8.50
N LEU A 160 12.78 13.25 7.97
CA LEU A 160 13.34 12.50 6.85
C LEU A 160 13.23 13.35 5.57
N PRO A 161 14.29 13.42 4.74
CA PRO A 161 14.18 14.08 3.44
C PRO A 161 13.15 13.37 2.56
N PRO A 162 12.43 14.09 1.68
CA PRO A 162 11.59 13.47 0.67
C PRO A 162 12.34 12.45 -0.18
N ASP A 163 11.74 11.29 -0.40
CA ASP A 163 12.31 10.30 -1.32
C ASP A 163 12.16 10.77 -2.77
N GLU A 164 13.20 10.49 -3.56
CA GLU A 164 13.25 10.82 -4.98
C GLU A 164 13.75 9.64 -5.81
N SER A 165 13.23 9.52 -7.03
CA SER A 165 13.73 8.62 -8.06
C SER A 165 14.12 9.44 -9.27
N ARG A 166 15.40 9.36 -9.67
CA ARG A 166 15.96 10.11 -10.82
C ARG A 166 15.67 11.62 -10.76
N GLY A 167 15.69 12.20 -9.55
CA GLY A 167 15.44 13.62 -9.30
C GLY A 167 13.96 14.04 -9.27
N SER A 168 13.02 13.09 -9.34
CA SER A 168 11.58 13.34 -9.18
C SER A 168 11.09 12.78 -7.84
N PRO A 169 10.22 13.51 -7.11
CA PRO A 169 9.71 13.04 -5.83
C PRO A 169 8.83 11.81 -6.02
N ILE A 170 8.86 10.89 -5.06
CA ILE A 170 7.98 9.72 -5.03
C ILE A 170 7.03 9.78 -3.83
N CYS A 171 5.91 9.06 -3.95
CA CYS A 171 4.90 9.03 -2.88
C CYS A 171 5.45 8.37 -1.62
N MET A 172 5.59 9.16 -0.55
CA MET A 172 5.89 8.66 0.80
C MET A 172 4.64 8.36 1.65
N GLY A 173 3.42 8.34 1.07
CA GLY A 173 2.18 8.16 1.84
C GLY A 173 2.15 6.87 2.67
N GLN A 174 2.76 5.79 2.18
CA GLN A 174 2.84 4.50 2.86
C GLN A 174 3.72 4.53 4.12
N TYR A 175 4.65 5.49 4.25
CA TYR A 175 5.52 5.60 5.43
C TYR A 175 4.71 5.80 6.71
N ARG A 176 3.54 6.46 6.62
CA ARG A 176 2.63 6.64 7.75
C ARG A 176 2.20 5.32 8.41
N ARG A 177 2.27 4.20 7.68
CA ARG A 177 1.85 2.87 8.14
C ARG A 177 3.03 1.95 8.52
N LEU A 178 4.26 2.47 8.54
CA LEU A 178 5.45 1.63 8.79
C LEU A 178 5.62 1.25 10.27
N PHE A 179 5.22 2.11 11.19
CA PHE A 179 5.32 1.88 12.64
C PHE A 179 3.97 2.06 13.32
N GLY A 180 3.78 1.38 14.45
CA GLY A 180 2.54 1.49 15.23
C GLY A 180 1.29 1.04 14.46
N THR A 181 1.45 0.27 13.39
CA THR A 181 0.35 -0.17 12.52
C THR A 181 0.24 -1.69 12.54
N ALA A 182 -0.99 -2.20 12.61
CA ALA A 182 -1.28 -3.62 12.54
C ALA A 182 -2.52 -3.89 11.67
N ARG A 183 -2.56 -5.07 11.04
CA ARG A 183 -3.76 -5.58 10.39
C ARG A 183 -4.62 -6.29 11.44
N ILE A 184 -5.82 -5.77 11.67
CA ILE A 184 -6.79 -6.32 12.60
C ILE A 184 -7.78 -7.19 11.83
N PRO A 185 -7.91 -8.48 12.19
CA PRO A 185 -8.86 -9.36 11.53
C PRO A 185 -10.30 -8.84 11.66
N GLY A 186 -11.04 -8.79 10.54
CA GLY A 186 -12.44 -8.39 10.52
C GLY A 186 -13.31 -9.40 11.27
N GLY A 187 -14.26 -8.91 12.07
CA GLY A 187 -15.25 -9.75 12.74
C GLY A 187 -16.43 -10.08 11.82
N ALA A 188 -17.00 -11.28 11.95
CA ALA A 188 -18.31 -11.59 11.40
C ALA A 188 -19.38 -10.82 12.21
N GLY A 189 -19.75 -9.62 11.78
CA GLY A 189 -20.83 -8.85 12.42
C GLY A 189 -20.68 -7.33 12.45
N GLU A 190 -19.52 -6.77 12.12
CA GLU A 190 -19.35 -5.30 12.14
C GLU A 190 -20.10 -4.58 11.00
N GLU A 191 -20.50 -5.28 9.93
CA GLU A 191 -21.14 -4.67 8.74
C GLU A 191 -22.54 -5.25 8.40
N GLY A 192 -23.21 -5.90 9.36
CA GLY A 192 -24.57 -6.43 9.17
C GLY A 192 -24.64 -7.76 8.40
N ALA A 193 -25.83 -8.37 8.36
CA ALA A 193 -26.03 -9.67 7.74
C ALA A 193 -25.80 -9.60 6.22
N GLY A 194 -24.70 -10.20 5.74
CA GLY A 194 -24.35 -10.29 4.31
C GLY A 194 -23.05 -9.57 3.92
N ALA A 195 -22.44 -8.79 4.82
CA ALA A 195 -21.16 -8.18 4.56
C ALA A 195 -20.02 -9.22 4.60
N ARG A 196 -19.11 -9.14 3.63
CA ARG A 196 -17.91 -9.97 3.60
C ARG A 196 -17.00 -9.56 4.74
N ARG A 197 -16.36 -10.55 5.36
CA ARG A 197 -15.31 -10.32 6.34
C ARG A 197 -14.21 -9.47 5.71
N ARG A 198 -13.91 -8.32 6.31
CA ARG A 198 -12.89 -7.38 5.83
C ARG A 198 -11.97 -7.02 6.98
N ASP A 199 -10.69 -7.34 6.83
CA ASP A 199 -9.69 -6.92 7.80
C ASP A 199 -9.44 -5.40 7.70
N ARG A 200 -8.97 -4.79 8.79
CA ARG A 200 -8.70 -3.34 8.84
C ARG A 200 -7.26 -3.06 9.18
N SER A 201 -6.68 -2.03 8.56
CA SER A 201 -5.40 -1.47 8.99
C SER A 201 -5.64 -0.51 10.16
N ALA A 202 -5.13 -0.81 11.34
CA ALA A 202 -5.19 0.06 12.51
C ALA A 202 -3.83 0.71 12.77
N ALA A 203 -3.80 2.04 12.85
CA ALA A 203 -2.61 2.82 13.18
C ALA A 203 -2.75 3.47 14.57
N HIS A 204 -1.66 3.43 15.35
CA HIS A 204 -1.56 3.95 16.70
C HIS A 204 -0.33 4.88 16.80
N ASP A 205 -0.50 6.10 16.33
CA ASP A 205 0.58 7.09 16.18
C ASP A 205 1.23 7.51 17.50
N ASP A 206 0.48 7.41 18.60
CA ASP A 206 0.90 7.71 19.97
C ASP A 206 1.66 6.55 20.66
N SER A 207 1.78 5.40 19.99
CA SER A 207 2.49 4.24 20.55
C SER A 207 3.98 4.53 20.77
N THR A 208 4.47 4.35 22.00
CA THR A 208 5.89 4.54 22.40
C THR A 208 6.57 3.25 22.86
N HIS A 209 6.01 2.09 22.51
CA HIS A 209 6.49 0.79 22.99
C HIS A 209 6.90 -0.14 21.86
N VAL A 210 7.79 -1.08 22.17
CA VAL A 210 8.19 -2.18 21.28
C VAL A 210 7.72 -3.50 21.86
N ALA A 211 7.12 -4.34 21.02
CA ALA A 211 6.78 -5.72 21.36
C ALA A 211 7.92 -6.66 20.94
N VAL A 212 8.36 -7.54 21.86
CA VAL A 212 9.38 -8.54 21.61
C VAL A 212 8.78 -9.93 21.80
N LEU A 213 8.92 -10.78 20.78
CA LEU A 213 8.54 -12.19 20.84
C LEU A 213 9.79 -13.02 21.13
N ALA A 214 9.79 -13.76 22.24
CA ALA A 214 10.93 -14.61 22.63
C ALA A 214 10.49 -15.92 23.28
N GLY A 215 11.29 -16.97 23.07
CA GLY A 215 11.07 -18.32 23.60
C GLY A 215 10.07 -19.15 22.79
N GLY A 216 10.27 -20.48 22.77
CA GLY A 216 9.46 -21.42 21.97
C GLY A 216 7.98 -21.52 22.36
N GLY A 217 7.55 -20.86 23.44
CA GLY A 217 6.15 -20.73 23.86
C GLY A 217 5.46 -19.41 23.49
N GLY A 218 6.13 -18.51 22.77
CA GLY A 218 5.53 -17.26 22.29
C GLY A 218 5.35 -16.18 23.36
N GLY A 219 6.32 -16.01 24.26
CA GLY A 219 6.26 -14.95 25.28
C GLY A 219 6.26 -13.56 24.62
N PHE A 220 5.24 -12.76 24.92
CA PHE A 220 5.13 -11.37 24.50
C PHE A 220 5.61 -10.44 25.61
N PHE A 221 6.64 -9.66 25.31
CA PHE A 221 7.16 -8.61 26.21
C PHE A 221 6.92 -7.25 25.59
N TYR A 222 6.52 -6.27 26.38
CA TYR A 222 6.40 -4.87 25.93
C TYR A 222 7.26 -3.97 26.80
N PHE A 223 7.98 -3.06 26.16
CA PHE A 223 8.86 -2.09 26.82
C PHE A 223 8.40 -0.69 26.47
N ARG A 224 8.11 0.14 27.47
CA ARG A 224 7.82 1.56 27.28
C ARG A 224 9.13 2.35 27.25
N GLY A 225 9.31 3.15 26.21
CA GLY A 225 10.36 4.17 26.14
C GLY A 225 10.00 5.43 26.92
#